data_AF-I4D5M0-F1
#
_entry.id   AF-I4D5M0-F1
#
_cell.length_a   1.000
_cell.length_b   1.000
_cell.length_c   1.000
_cell.angle_alpha   90.00
_cell.angle_beta   90.00
_cell.angle_gamma   90.00
#
_symmetry.space_group_name_H-M   'P 1'
#
loop_
_entity.id
_entity.type
_entity.pdbx_description
1 polymer ?
#
loop_
_entity_poly.entity_id
_entity_poly.type
_entity_poly.pdbx_seq_one_letter_code
_entity_poly.pdbx_strand_id
1 'polypeptide(L)'
;MKKIKDRITLSILAGGIGTLVMTLIDNLSILIGISQRSYRTTAAGVWVSSRKEAESRQGQLLGFLMSTGLGMVGAFGLVSMLTKYGRDMLWPKGLFFGVSFGAVINAILSGLSNNKVKPKDASSNLSYLVSNAAFGIATAFVTSKMGHDSLFDAVPVNDRVKPTEKTTEELKKSDLTAAE
;
A
#
# COMPACT_ATOMS: atom_id res chain seq x y z
N MET A 1 -7.90 -21.27 -8.43
CA MET A 1 -6.94 -21.02 -7.32
C MET A 1 -7.70 -20.99 -6.00
N LYS A 2 -7.17 -21.63 -4.95
CA LYS A 2 -7.76 -21.55 -3.61
C LYS A 2 -7.52 -20.14 -3.04
N LYS A 3 -8.59 -19.39 -2.76
CA LYS A 3 -8.51 -18.05 -2.18
C LYS A 3 -8.02 -18.11 -0.72
N ILE A 4 -7.35 -17.05 -0.26
CA ILE A 4 -6.71 -16.96 1.07
C ILE A 4 -7.74 -16.49 2.10
N LYS A 5 -7.90 -17.24 3.19
CA LYS A 5 -8.83 -16.91 4.30
C LYS A 5 -8.15 -16.22 5.48
N ASP A 6 -6.85 -16.37 5.63
CA ASP A 6 -6.11 -15.73 6.71
C ASP A 6 -5.69 -14.30 6.32
N ARG A 7 -6.04 -13.32 7.14
CA ARG A 7 -5.76 -11.90 6.87
C ARG A 7 -4.26 -11.61 6.87
N ILE A 8 -3.50 -12.25 7.74
CA ILE A 8 -2.05 -12.02 7.85
C ILE A 8 -1.35 -12.53 6.59
N THR A 9 -1.64 -13.76 6.18
CA THR A 9 -1.12 -14.38 4.96
C THR A 9 -1.47 -13.56 3.73
N LEU A 10 -2.73 -13.09 3.64
CA LEU A 10 -3.16 -12.22 2.55
C LEU A 10 -2.40 -10.88 2.57
N SER A 11 -2.15 -10.31 3.74
CA SER A 11 -1.41 -9.05 3.91
C SER A 11 0.06 -9.19 3.54
N ILE A 12 0.71 -10.29 3.91
CA ILE A 12 2.11 -10.58 3.53
C ILE A 12 2.23 -10.60 2.01
N LEU A 13 1.34 -11.33 1.35
CA LEU A 13 1.39 -11.50 -0.10
C LEU A 13 0.97 -10.22 -0.84
N ALA A 14 -0.12 -9.57 -0.42
CA ALA A 14 -0.58 -8.32 -1.02
C ALA A 14 0.41 -7.18 -0.81
N GLY A 15 0.97 -7.06 0.39
CA GLY A 15 2.01 -6.07 0.72
C GLY A 15 3.28 -6.32 -0.08
N GLY A 16 3.74 -7.57 -0.20
CA GLY A 16 4.88 -7.91 -1.03
C GLY A 16 4.69 -7.49 -2.49
N ILE A 17 3.56 -7.86 -3.11
CA ILE A 17 3.25 -7.47 -4.50
C ILE A 17 3.10 -5.94 -4.62
N GLY A 18 2.41 -5.30 -3.68
CA GLY A 18 2.29 -3.85 -3.62
C GLY A 18 3.65 -3.15 -3.58
N THR A 19 4.57 -3.62 -2.74
CA THR A 19 5.93 -3.07 -2.63
C THR A 19 6.73 -3.27 -3.91
N LEU A 20 6.54 -4.39 -4.63
CA LEU A 20 7.15 -4.58 -5.95
C LEU A 20 6.65 -3.55 -6.95
N VAL A 21 5.34 -3.29 -6.99
CA VAL A 21 4.75 -2.26 -7.87
C VAL A 21 5.26 -0.87 -7.48
N MET A 22 5.28 -0.53 -6.19
CA MET A 22 5.86 0.71 -5.68
C MET A 22 7.31 0.90 -6.15
N THR A 23 8.11 -0.16 -6.02
CA THR A 23 9.53 -0.15 -6.40
C THR A 23 9.71 0.02 -7.91
N LEU A 24 8.83 -0.59 -8.72
CA LEU A 24 8.83 -0.42 -10.16
C LEU A 24 8.57 1.05 -10.53
N ILE A 25 7.51 1.65 -9.98
CA ILE A 25 7.16 3.05 -10.24
C ILE A 25 8.26 3.99 -9.76
N ASP A 26 8.83 3.75 -8.58
CA ASP A 26 9.95 4.51 -8.04
C ASP A 26 11.18 4.48 -8.98
N ASN A 27 11.57 3.29 -9.45
CA ASN A 27 12.69 3.16 -10.38
C ASN A 27 12.41 3.85 -11.73
N LEU A 28 11.19 3.78 -12.23
CA LEU A 28 10.79 4.49 -13.44
C LEU A 28 10.90 6.00 -13.25
N SER A 29 10.43 6.54 -12.13
CA SER A 29 10.54 7.97 -11.81
C SER A 29 12.00 8.46 -11.74
N ILE A 30 12.91 7.62 -11.28
CA ILE A 30 14.36 7.93 -11.29
C ILE A 30 14.90 7.90 -12.71
N LEU A 31 14.54 6.89 -13.49
CA LEU A 31 15.01 6.72 -14.87
C LEU A 31 14.63 7.92 -15.75
N ILE A 32 13.43 8.47 -15.55
CA ILE A 32 12.94 9.66 -16.28
C ILE A 32 13.33 10.98 -15.62
N GLY A 33 14.14 10.96 -14.54
CA GLY A 33 14.69 12.15 -13.90
C GLY A 33 13.72 12.96 -13.03
N ILE A 34 12.52 12.45 -12.74
CA ILE A 34 11.57 13.10 -11.83
C ILE A 34 12.06 13.00 -10.38
N SER A 35 12.58 11.84 -9.99
CA SER A 35 13.13 11.63 -8.65
C SER A 35 14.64 11.56 -8.67
N GLN A 36 15.27 12.25 -7.73
CA GLN A 36 16.73 12.25 -7.61
C GLN A 36 17.27 11.03 -6.86
N ARG A 37 16.40 10.31 -6.13
CA ARG A 37 16.80 9.19 -5.27
C ARG A 37 15.70 8.14 -5.21
N SER A 38 16.10 6.88 -5.03
CA SER A 38 15.13 5.82 -4.82
C SER A 38 14.57 5.84 -3.40
N TYR A 39 13.29 5.50 -3.30
CA TYR A 39 12.60 5.26 -2.05
C TYR A 39 13.36 4.25 -1.18
N ARG A 40 13.93 3.21 -1.81
CA ARG A 40 14.75 2.19 -1.14
C ARG A 40 16.02 2.76 -0.52
N THR A 41 16.68 3.69 -1.18
CA THR A 41 17.86 4.39 -0.62
C THR A 41 17.47 5.23 0.58
N THR A 42 16.34 5.94 0.50
CA THR A 42 15.83 6.72 1.63
C THR A 42 15.44 5.82 2.81
N ALA A 43 14.84 4.66 2.56
CA ALA A 43 14.52 3.68 3.59
C ALA A 43 15.78 3.10 4.26
N ALA A 44 16.80 2.75 3.47
CA ALA A 44 18.09 2.29 4.00
C ALA A 44 18.77 3.35 4.86
N GLY A 45 18.70 4.62 4.44
CA GLY A 45 19.29 5.78 5.12
C GLY A 45 18.76 6.06 6.53
N VAL A 46 17.69 5.40 6.96
CA VAL A 46 17.22 5.43 8.36
C VAL A 46 18.09 4.55 9.27
N TRP A 47 18.65 3.47 8.72
CA TRP A 47 19.31 2.40 9.47
C TRP A 47 20.83 2.40 9.34
N VAL A 48 21.35 3.11 8.33
CA VAL A 48 22.79 3.19 8.06
C VAL A 48 23.32 4.60 8.26
N SER A 49 24.60 4.71 8.60
CA SER A 49 25.17 5.98 9.08
C SER A 49 25.56 6.95 7.96
N SER A 50 25.67 6.45 6.72
CA SER A 50 26.15 7.23 5.58
C SER A 50 25.34 6.97 4.31
N ARG A 51 25.32 7.99 3.43
CA ARG A 51 24.69 7.89 2.10
C ARG A 51 25.34 6.81 1.24
N LYS A 52 26.67 6.69 1.27
CA LYS A 52 27.43 5.69 0.52
C LYS A 52 27.03 4.26 0.92
N GLU A 53 26.78 4.05 2.19
CA GLU A 53 26.32 2.75 2.71
C GLU A 53 24.89 2.47 2.28
N ALA A 54 24.00 3.47 2.29
CA ALA A 54 22.63 3.34 1.79
C ALA A 54 22.58 3.02 0.28
N GLU A 55 23.48 3.58 -0.51
CA GLU A 55 23.61 3.35 -1.96
C GLU A 55 24.34 2.03 -2.29
N SER A 56 24.96 1.38 -1.32
CA SER A 56 25.63 0.09 -1.51
C SER A 56 24.63 -1.04 -1.82
N ARG A 57 25.10 -2.14 -2.41
CA ARG A 57 24.24 -3.33 -2.69
C ARG A 57 23.54 -3.85 -1.43
N GLN A 58 24.26 -3.89 -0.31
CA GLN A 58 23.72 -4.31 0.99
C GLN A 58 22.70 -3.30 1.52
N GLY A 59 22.99 -1.99 1.39
CA GLY A 59 22.06 -0.92 1.74
C GLY A 59 20.76 -0.96 0.93
N GLN A 60 20.85 -1.16 -0.40
CA GLN A 60 19.67 -1.30 -1.26
C GLN A 60 18.83 -2.53 -0.90
N LEU A 61 19.48 -3.66 -0.59
CA LEU A 61 18.79 -4.86 -0.12
C LEU A 61 18.09 -4.60 1.22
N LEU A 62 18.78 -3.98 2.18
CA LEU A 62 18.22 -3.59 3.47
C LEU A 62 17.01 -2.66 3.28
N GLY A 63 17.15 -1.60 2.47
CA GLY A 63 16.07 -0.67 2.17
C GLY A 63 14.86 -1.33 1.52
N PHE A 64 15.09 -2.29 0.61
CA PHE A 64 14.01 -3.08 0.00
C PHE A 64 13.30 -3.97 1.03
N LEU A 65 14.03 -4.69 1.88
CA LEU A 65 13.44 -5.55 2.91
C LEU A 65 12.65 -4.73 3.94
N MET A 66 13.19 -3.60 4.39
CA MET A 66 12.49 -2.69 5.31
C MET A 66 11.24 -2.09 4.68
N SER A 67 11.32 -1.69 3.40
CA SER A 67 10.15 -1.20 2.65
C SER A 67 9.09 -2.29 2.47
N THR A 68 9.52 -3.55 2.29
CA THR A 68 8.60 -4.68 2.16
C THR A 68 7.93 -4.99 3.49
N GLY A 69 8.68 -5.04 4.60
CA GLY A 69 8.11 -5.22 5.94
C GLY A 69 7.09 -4.14 6.28
N LEU A 70 7.40 -2.87 5.99
CA LEU A 70 6.48 -1.76 6.15
C LEU A 70 5.26 -1.87 5.21
N GLY A 71 5.47 -2.34 3.98
CA GLY A 71 4.41 -2.65 3.02
C GLY A 71 3.47 -3.76 3.50
N MET A 72 3.97 -4.78 4.18
CA MET A 72 3.13 -5.83 4.80
C MET A 72 2.25 -5.25 5.92
N VAL A 73 2.79 -4.34 6.74
CA VAL A 73 2.02 -3.63 7.78
C VAL A 73 0.95 -2.73 7.14
N GLY A 74 1.32 -1.96 6.12
CA GLY A 74 0.38 -1.15 5.34
C GLY A 74 -0.72 -2.00 4.70
N ALA A 75 -0.35 -3.14 4.10
CA ALA A 75 -1.30 -4.07 3.51
C ALA A 75 -2.23 -4.67 4.56
N PHE A 76 -1.78 -4.96 5.78
CA PHE A 76 -2.66 -5.38 6.86
C PHE A 76 -3.71 -4.32 7.20
N GLY A 77 -3.31 -3.04 7.24
CA GLY A 77 -4.23 -1.92 7.38
C GLY A 77 -5.27 -1.86 6.25
N LEU A 78 -4.83 -2.00 5.00
CA LEU A 78 -5.72 -1.97 3.83
C LEU A 78 -6.64 -3.20 3.75
N VAL A 79 -6.12 -4.40 4.04
CA VAL A 79 -6.92 -5.64 4.11
C VAL A 79 -7.99 -5.48 5.18
N SER A 80 -7.64 -4.94 6.35
CA SER A 80 -8.60 -4.65 7.42
C SER A 80 -9.65 -3.63 7.00
N MET A 81 -9.23 -2.59 6.26
CA MET A 81 -10.13 -1.58 5.70
C MET A 81 -11.11 -2.21 4.70
N LEU A 82 -10.64 -3.01 3.74
CA LEU A 82 -11.49 -3.66 2.75
C LEU A 82 -12.37 -4.76 3.37
N THR A 83 -11.87 -5.46 4.38
CA THR A 83 -12.67 -6.42 5.18
C THR A 83 -13.84 -5.71 5.83
N LYS A 84 -13.64 -4.52 6.40
CA LYS A 84 -14.65 -3.79 7.17
C LYS A 84 -15.61 -2.98 6.30
N TYR A 85 -15.11 -2.35 5.24
CA TYR A 85 -15.85 -1.40 4.41
C TYR A 85 -16.14 -1.94 3.01
N GLY A 86 -15.94 -3.23 2.77
CA GLY A 86 -16.19 -3.86 1.49
C GLY A 86 -15.15 -3.57 0.40
N ARG A 87 -15.33 -4.25 -0.74
CA ARG A 87 -14.47 -4.20 -1.93
C ARG A 87 -15.00 -3.29 -3.04
N ASP A 88 -16.10 -2.60 -2.83
CA ASP A 88 -16.55 -1.53 -3.73
C ASP A 88 -15.46 -0.46 -3.85
N MET A 89 -15.43 0.20 -5.02
CA MET A 89 -14.50 1.31 -5.28
C MET A 89 -13.04 0.97 -4.90
N LEU A 90 -12.51 -0.16 -5.38
CA LEU A 90 -11.12 -0.59 -5.10
C LEU A 90 -10.09 0.48 -5.49
N TRP A 91 -10.25 1.10 -6.66
CA TRP A 91 -9.34 2.14 -7.15
C TRP A 91 -9.30 3.34 -6.18
N PRO A 92 -10.44 3.98 -5.82
CA PRO A 92 -10.42 5.11 -4.89
C PRO A 92 -9.96 4.73 -3.48
N LYS A 93 -10.39 3.57 -2.96
CA LYS A 93 -9.96 3.08 -1.64
C LYS A 93 -8.45 2.80 -1.60
N GLY A 94 -7.93 2.16 -2.63
CA GLY A 94 -6.50 1.89 -2.77
C GLY A 94 -5.69 3.17 -2.93
N LEU A 95 -6.16 4.12 -3.75
CA LEU A 95 -5.53 5.43 -3.92
C LEU A 95 -5.51 6.21 -2.61
N PHE A 96 -6.67 6.36 -1.96
CA PHE A 96 -6.80 7.05 -0.67
C PHE A 96 -5.85 6.44 0.37
N PHE A 97 -5.91 5.13 0.57
CA PHE A 97 -5.05 4.45 1.51
C PHE A 97 -3.57 4.63 1.18
N GLY A 98 -3.19 4.40 -0.08
CA GLY A 98 -1.80 4.53 -0.53
C GLY A 98 -1.23 5.92 -0.31
N VAL A 99 -1.97 6.96 -0.72
CA VAL A 99 -1.57 8.37 -0.54
C VAL A 99 -1.49 8.72 0.94
N SER A 100 -2.50 8.38 1.75
CA SER A 100 -2.51 8.68 3.18
C SER A 100 -1.40 7.94 3.94
N PHE A 101 -1.23 6.64 3.67
CA PHE A 101 -0.17 5.84 4.26
C PHE A 101 1.21 6.39 3.87
N GLY A 102 1.45 6.63 2.58
CA GLY A 102 2.69 7.21 2.09
C GLY A 102 3.00 8.59 2.68
N ALA A 103 2.00 9.45 2.84
CA ALA A 103 2.15 10.75 3.48
C ALA A 103 2.54 10.61 4.96
N VAL A 104 1.91 9.71 5.71
CA VAL A 104 2.25 9.42 7.10
C VAL A 104 3.69 8.90 7.21
N ILE A 105 4.07 7.94 6.36
CA ILE A 105 5.44 7.40 6.36
C ILE A 105 6.46 8.49 6.01
N ASN A 106 6.20 9.30 4.97
CA ASN A 106 7.09 10.40 4.60
C ASN A 106 7.22 11.44 5.73
N ALA A 107 6.13 11.74 6.45
CA ALA A 107 6.15 12.64 7.59
C ALA A 107 7.01 12.07 8.73
N ILE A 108 6.83 10.79 9.08
CA ILE A 108 7.65 10.09 10.09
C ILE A 108 9.12 10.11 9.67
N LEU A 109 9.43 9.72 8.44
CA LEU A 109 10.80 9.69 7.90
C LEU A 109 11.46 11.08 7.88
N SER A 110 10.67 12.14 7.67
CA SER A 110 11.16 13.52 7.67
C SER A 110 11.53 14.01 9.07
N GLY A 111 10.80 13.54 10.09
CA GLY A 111 11.02 13.84 11.51
C GLY A 111 12.16 13.05 12.16
N LEU A 112 12.55 11.90 11.60
CA LEU A 112 13.69 11.13 12.08
C LEU A 112 15.01 11.85 11.74
N SER A 113 15.68 12.38 12.78
CA SER A 113 16.93 13.15 12.68
C SER A 113 18.09 12.39 12.02
N ASN A 114 18.06 11.05 12.07
CA ASN A 114 19.08 10.20 11.48
C ASN A 114 18.94 9.96 9.98
N ASN A 115 17.82 10.33 9.34
CA ASN A 115 17.68 10.11 7.90
C ASN A 115 18.43 11.17 7.09
N LYS A 116 19.75 10.98 6.96
CA LYS A 116 20.64 11.84 6.16
C LYS A 116 20.39 11.73 4.64
N VAL A 117 19.54 10.78 4.23
CA VAL A 117 19.28 10.45 2.83
C VAL A 117 17.86 10.85 2.38
N LYS A 118 17.12 11.57 3.24
CA LYS A 118 15.79 12.10 2.89
C LYS A 118 15.82 12.99 1.65
N PRO A 119 14.81 12.90 0.77
CA PRO A 119 14.66 13.81 -0.37
C PRO A 119 14.49 15.24 0.15
N LYS A 120 15.16 16.20 -0.52
CA LYS A 120 15.08 17.63 -0.17
C LYS A 120 14.26 18.42 -1.19
N ASP A 121 13.97 17.82 -2.34
CA ASP A 121 13.22 18.39 -3.44
C ASP A 121 11.75 17.95 -3.43
N ALA A 122 10.86 18.83 -3.86
CA ALA A 122 9.43 18.58 -3.93
C ALA A 122 9.08 17.48 -4.95
N SER A 123 9.82 17.40 -6.05
CA SER A 123 9.64 16.41 -7.12
C SER A 123 9.85 14.98 -6.64
N SER A 124 10.88 14.70 -5.85
CA SER A 124 11.10 13.38 -5.27
C SER A 124 10.04 13.02 -4.23
N ASN A 125 9.61 13.97 -3.40
CA ASN A 125 8.51 13.73 -2.45
C ASN A 125 7.18 13.46 -3.17
N LEU A 126 6.90 14.16 -4.26
CA LEU A 126 5.71 13.91 -5.08
C LEU A 126 5.80 12.54 -5.78
N SER A 127 6.96 12.19 -6.32
CA SER A 127 7.22 10.85 -6.88
C SER A 127 6.98 9.76 -5.84
N TYR A 128 7.45 9.95 -4.60
CA TYR A 128 7.21 8.99 -3.52
C TYR A 128 5.73 8.84 -3.22
N LEU A 129 4.96 9.94 -3.26
CA LEU A 129 3.52 9.89 -3.08
C LEU A 129 2.83 9.10 -4.20
N VAL A 130 3.24 9.29 -5.45
CA VAL A 130 2.74 8.52 -6.61
C VAL A 130 3.10 7.04 -6.49
N SER A 131 4.32 6.70 -6.08
CA SER A 131 4.72 5.32 -5.83
C SER A 131 3.86 4.68 -4.73
N ASN A 132 3.56 5.41 -3.65
CA ASN A 132 2.68 4.93 -2.57
C ASN A 132 1.20 4.82 -3.01
N ALA A 133 0.73 5.70 -3.89
CA ALA A 133 -0.58 5.55 -4.54
C ALA A 133 -0.65 4.23 -5.33
N ALA A 134 0.38 3.95 -6.14
CA ALA A 134 0.47 2.70 -6.90
C ALA A 134 0.55 1.47 -5.98
N PHE A 135 1.28 1.56 -4.87
CA PHE A 135 1.28 0.55 -3.80
C PHE A 135 -0.14 0.26 -3.31
N GLY A 136 -0.89 1.28 -2.90
CA GLY A 136 -2.22 1.12 -2.32
C GLY A 136 -3.22 0.54 -3.31
N ILE A 137 -3.19 1.00 -4.57
CA ILE A 137 -4.03 0.48 -5.65
C ILE A 137 -3.70 -1.00 -5.90
N ALA A 138 -2.44 -1.33 -6.15
CA ALA A 138 -2.02 -2.70 -6.42
C ALA A 138 -2.40 -3.64 -5.27
N THR A 139 -2.15 -3.22 -4.02
CA THR A 139 -2.47 -3.99 -2.82
C THR A 139 -3.99 -4.21 -2.70
N ALA A 140 -4.82 -3.20 -3.01
CA ALA A 140 -6.28 -3.34 -3.01
C ALA A 140 -6.76 -4.38 -4.03
N PHE A 141 -6.23 -4.33 -5.26
CA PHE A 141 -6.60 -5.29 -6.31
C PHE A 141 -6.14 -6.71 -5.99
N VAL A 142 -4.91 -6.89 -5.49
CA VAL A 142 -4.40 -8.19 -5.07
C VAL A 142 -5.25 -8.75 -3.92
N THR A 143 -5.54 -7.92 -2.92
CA THR A 143 -6.39 -8.29 -1.78
C THR A 143 -7.77 -8.74 -2.26
N SER A 144 -8.42 -7.97 -3.14
CA SER A 144 -9.75 -8.30 -3.67
C SER A 144 -9.76 -9.61 -4.46
N LYS A 145 -8.75 -9.85 -5.29
CA LYS A 145 -8.66 -11.03 -6.17
C LYS A 145 -8.26 -12.30 -5.41
N MET A 146 -7.37 -12.20 -4.44
CA MET A 146 -6.77 -13.35 -3.75
C MET A 146 -7.41 -13.66 -2.40
N GLY A 147 -8.05 -12.67 -1.76
CA GLY A 147 -8.80 -12.86 -0.53
C GLY A 147 -10.08 -13.65 -0.75
N HIS A 148 -10.39 -14.56 0.17
CA HIS A 148 -11.64 -15.31 0.19
C HIS A 148 -12.82 -14.38 0.48
N ASP A 149 -13.97 -14.63 -0.14
CA ASP A 149 -15.12 -13.71 -0.08
C ASP A 149 -15.62 -13.52 1.37
N SER A 150 -15.54 -14.59 2.20
CA SER A 150 -15.81 -14.53 3.64
C SER A 150 -14.97 -13.54 4.45
N LEU A 151 -13.88 -13.00 3.89
CA LEU A 151 -13.12 -11.93 4.55
C LEU A 151 -13.81 -10.58 4.40
N PHE A 152 -14.64 -10.38 3.39
CA PHE A 152 -15.26 -9.11 3.03
C PHE A 152 -16.74 -9.04 3.41
N ASP A 153 -17.29 -10.14 3.96
CA ASP A 153 -18.67 -10.26 4.44
C ASP A 153 -18.86 -9.63 5.84
N ALA A 154 -18.18 -8.53 6.14
CA ALA A 154 -18.42 -7.81 7.39
C ALA A 154 -19.72 -7.02 7.28
N VAL A 155 -20.55 -7.10 8.32
CA VAL A 155 -21.73 -6.26 8.47
C VAL A 155 -21.27 -4.79 8.62
N PRO A 156 -21.88 -3.81 7.94
CA PRO A 156 -21.42 -2.43 7.97
C PRO A 156 -21.65 -1.85 9.37
N VAL A 157 -20.65 -1.18 9.94
CA VAL A 157 -20.61 -0.75 11.35
C VAL A 157 -20.85 0.77 11.48
N ASN A 158 -21.90 1.35 10.88
CA ASN A 158 -22.25 2.76 11.14
C ASN A 158 -23.74 2.96 11.41
N ASP A 159 -24.07 3.92 12.29
CA ASP A 159 -24.76 3.63 13.57
C ASP A 159 -26.06 4.44 13.84
N ARG A 160 -26.64 5.14 12.86
CA ARG A 160 -27.83 5.99 13.11
C ARG A 160 -29.15 5.46 12.55
N VAL A 161 -29.10 4.40 11.76
CA VAL A 161 -30.28 3.80 11.12
C VAL A 161 -30.06 2.28 11.09
N LYS A 162 -31.05 1.50 11.54
CA LYS A 162 -30.93 0.03 11.56
C LYS A 162 -30.70 -0.52 10.14
N PRO A 163 -29.70 -1.39 9.90
CA PRO A 163 -29.57 -2.12 8.64
C PRO A 163 -30.76 -3.06 8.43
N THR A 164 -31.30 -3.12 7.20
CA THR A 164 -32.44 -3.99 6.82
C THR A 164 -32.02 -5.13 5.86
N GLU A 165 -30.74 -5.53 5.93
CA GLU A 165 -29.98 -6.55 5.14
C GLU A 165 -29.69 -6.16 3.66
N LYS A 166 -28.58 -6.52 3.00
CA LYS A 166 -27.54 -7.57 3.15
C LYS A 166 -26.09 -6.99 3.02
N THR A 167 -25.08 -7.89 3.00
CA THR A 167 -23.61 -7.90 2.69
C THR A 167 -23.13 -8.14 1.25
N THR A 168 -21.91 -7.67 0.86
CA THR A 168 -21.69 -7.09 -0.47
C THR A 168 -20.71 -7.78 -1.42
N GLU A 169 -20.92 -7.80 -2.73
CA GLU A 169 -21.11 -6.56 -3.51
C GLU A 169 -22.59 -6.09 -3.69
N GLU A 170 -23.36 -6.53 -2.69
CA GLU A 170 -24.64 -6.30 -1.92
C GLU A 170 -25.79 -7.16 -2.27
N LEU A 171 -25.47 -8.45 -2.48
CA LEU A 171 -25.84 -9.16 -3.69
C LEU A 171 -24.92 -8.61 -4.80
N LYS A 172 -24.12 -9.36 -5.58
CA LYS A 172 -22.99 -8.80 -6.38
C LYS A 172 -23.46 -7.76 -7.43
N LYS A 173 -23.59 -6.49 -7.03
CA LYS A 173 -24.38 -5.41 -7.64
C LYS A 173 -25.92 -5.62 -7.71
N SER A 174 -26.46 -6.49 -6.86
CA SER A 174 -27.70 -7.28 -6.96
C SER A 174 -27.84 -8.17 -8.18
N ASP A 175 -26.68 -8.57 -8.73
CA ASP A 175 -26.49 -9.28 -10.00
C ASP A 175 -26.70 -8.33 -11.19
N LEU A 176 -25.71 -7.47 -11.43
CA LEU A 176 -25.53 -6.58 -12.61
C LEU A 176 -26.56 -5.46 -12.88
N THR A 177 -27.84 -5.64 -12.54
CA THR A 177 -28.91 -4.63 -12.30
C THR A 177 -30.21 -5.37 -11.91
N ALA A 178 -30.11 -6.64 -11.49
CA ALA A 178 -30.91 -7.80 -11.87
C ALA A 178 -30.49 -8.46 -13.22
N ALA A 179 -30.26 -7.68 -14.32
CA ALA A 179 -29.33 -7.92 -15.48
C ALA A 179 -29.47 -6.95 -16.72
N GLU A 180 -30.58 -6.23 -16.96
CA GLU A 180 -30.85 -5.31 -18.12
C GLU A 180 -31.72 -4.10 -17.73
#